data_AF-A0A8S9W5U9-F1
#
_entry.id   AF-A0A8S9W5U9-F1
#
_cell.length_a   1.000
_cell.length_b   1.000
_cell.length_c   1.000
_cell.angle_alpha   90.00
_cell.angle_beta   90.00
_cell.angle_gamma   90.00
#
_symmetry.space_group_name_H-M   'P 1'
#
loop_
_entity.id
_entity.type
_entity.pdbx_description
1 polymer ?
#
loop_
_entity_poly.entity_id
_entity_poly.type
_entity_poly.pdbx_seq_one_letter_code
_entity_poly.pdbx_strand_id
1 'polypeptide(L)'
;MLTRILREKLVELNPDLPDEAYDDAIRQITATDAVQVTICDFLWSDKTGLPVESYTEDDVKTISYEVFRHVYRVYPLVPSPCYAEAA
;
A
#
# COMPACT_ATOMS: atom_id res chain seq x y z
N MET A 1 -7.68 -2.00 -16.63
CA MET A 1 -6.54 -1.92 -17.57
C MET A 1 -5.20 -2.24 -16.87
N LEU A 2 -4.90 -1.65 -15.69
CA LEU A 2 -3.65 -1.91 -14.93
C LEU A 2 -3.48 -3.34 -14.40
N THR A 3 -4.53 -3.95 -13.83
CA THR A 3 -4.45 -5.32 -13.24
C THR A 3 -4.05 -6.40 -14.23
N ARG A 4 -4.45 -6.26 -15.51
CA ARG A 4 -4.05 -7.18 -16.59
C ARG A 4 -2.55 -7.07 -16.90
N ILE A 5 -2.04 -5.85 -17.06
CA ILE A 5 -0.63 -5.60 -17.38
C ILE A 5 0.27 -6.07 -16.23
N LEU A 6 -0.15 -5.85 -14.99
CA LEU A 6 0.58 -6.30 -13.81
C LEU A 6 0.65 -7.84 -13.74
N ARG A 7 -0.46 -8.53 -14.02
CA ARG A 7 -0.49 -10.01 -14.08
C ARG A 7 0.48 -10.55 -15.12
N GLU A 8 0.45 -10.00 -16.33
CA GLU A 8 1.35 -10.39 -17.42
C GLU A 8 2.83 -10.25 -17.00
N LYS A 9 3.19 -9.16 -16.31
CA LYS A 9 4.56 -8.96 -15.82
C LYS A 9 4.93 -9.89 -14.67
N LEU A 10 4.01 -10.21 -13.76
CA LEU A 10 4.27 -11.16 -12.68
C LEU A 10 4.51 -12.59 -13.20
N VAL A 11 3.76 -13.00 -14.23
CA VAL A 11 3.94 -14.29 -14.91
C VAL A 11 5.29 -14.34 -15.66
N GLU A 12 5.67 -13.25 -16.34
CA GLU A 12 6.97 -13.15 -17.02
C GLU A 12 8.15 -13.30 -16.03
N LEU A 13 8.02 -12.77 -14.82
CA LEU A 13 9.07 -12.78 -13.81
C LEU A 13 9.15 -14.09 -13.01
N ASN A 14 8.03 -14.80 -12.81
CA ASN A 14 7.96 -16.01 -11.96
C ASN A 14 7.05 -17.10 -12.56
N PRO A 15 7.38 -17.69 -13.72
CA PRO A 15 6.44 -18.44 -14.57
C PRO A 15 5.87 -19.77 -14.02
N ASP A 16 6.28 -20.24 -12.84
CA ASP A 16 5.90 -21.57 -12.31
C ASP A 16 4.93 -21.51 -11.11
N LEU A 17 4.35 -20.34 -10.83
CA LEU A 17 3.37 -20.18 -9.75
C LEU A 17 1.95 -20.48 -10.23
N PRO A 18 1.07 -21.01 -9.35
CA PRO A 18 -0.34 -21.22 -9.68
C PRO A 18 -1.08 -19.89 -9.88
N ASP A 19 -2.16 -19.91 -10.68
CA ASP A 19 -2.97 -18.72 -10.98
C ASP A 19 -3.43 -17.96 -9.73
N GLU A 20 -3.81 -18.70 -8.68
CA GLU A 20 -4.24 -18.15 -7.39
C GLU A 20 -3.14 -17.31 -6.72
N ALA A 21 -1.86 -17.69 -6.87
CA ALA A 21 -0.75 -16.93 -6.31
C ALA A 21 -0.56 -15.57 -7.00
N TYR A 22 -0.82 -15.48 -8.31
CA TYR A 22 -0.78 -14.19 -9.01
C TYR A 22 -1.96 -13.31 -8.61
N ASP A 23 -3.15 -13.89 -8.43
CA ASP A 23 -4.33 -13.14 -8.01
C ASP A 23 -4.17 -12.61 -6.58
N ASP A 24 -3.63 -13.41 -5.67
CA ASP A 24 -3.26 -12.98 -4.32
C ASP A 24 -2.18 -11.90 -4.33
N ALA A 25 -1.14 -12.04 -5.17
CA ALA A 25 -0.10 -11.02 -5.32
C ALA A 25 -0.68 -9.70 -5.83
N ILE A 26 -1.54 -9.73 -6.85
CA ILE A 26 -2.20 -8.53 -7.38
C ILE A 26 -3.11 -7.90 -6.32
N ARG A 27 -3.85 -8.71 -5.56
CA ARG A 27 -4.69 -8.24 -4.45
C ARG A 27 -3.85 -7.54 -3.39
N GLN A 28 -2.72 -8.13 -2.99
CA GLN A 28 -1.84 -7.57 -1.98
C GLN A 28 -1.15 -6.30 -2.45
N ILE A 29 -0.65 -6.25 -3.69
CA ILE A 29 -0.05 -5.05 -4.31
C ILE A 29 -1.09 -3.92 -4.37
N THR A 30 -2.29 -4.21 -4.87
CA THR A 30 -3.36 -3.20 -5.01
C THR A 30 -3.79 -2.65 -3.65
N ALA A 31 -3.92 -3.51 -2.63
CA ALA A 31 -4.23 -3.09 -1.27
C ALA A 31 -3.11 -2.22 -0.68
N THR A 32 -1.86 -2.57 -0.96
CA THR A 32 -0.67 -1.83 -0.51
C THR A 32 -0.62 -0.43 -1.13
N ASP A 33 -0.83 -0.32 -2.44
CA ASP A 33 -0.88 0.95 -3.16
C ASP A 33 -2.01 1.85 -2.62
N ALA A 34 -3.20 1.27 -2.38
CA ALA A 34 -4.33 2.01 -1.83
C ALA A 34 -4.06 2.57 -0.43
N VAL A 35 -3.36 1.81 0.42
CA VAL A 35 -2.94 2.25 1.75
C VAL A 35 -1.93 3.41 1.65
N GLN A 36 -0.95 3.32 0.74
CA GLN A 36 0.03 4.38 0.55
C GLN A 36 -0.62 5.68 0.07
N VAL A 37 -1.55 5.60 -0.89
CA VAL A 37 -2.33 6.76 -1.35
C VAL A 37 -3.13 7.36 -0.20
N THR A 38 -3.82 6.54 0.59
CA THR A 38 -4.60 7.01 1.74
C THR A 38 -3.74 7.75 2.77
N ILE A 39 -2.53 7.25 3.07
CA ILE A 39 -1.58 7.91 3.97
C ILE A 39 -1.14 9.26 3.41
N CYS A 40 -0.80 9.33 2.12
CA CYS A 40 -0.44 10.57 1.44
C CYS A 40 -1.59 11.59 1.47
N ASP A 41 -2.80 11.17 1.12
CA ASP A 41 -4.00 12.02 1.12
C ASP A 41 -4.30 12.58 2.52
N PHE A 42 -4.09 11.76 3.56
CA PHE A 42 -4.26 12.20 4.95
C PHE A 42 -3.22 13.25 5.34
N LEU A 43 -1.95 13.05 4.98
CA LEU A 43 -0.83 13.94 5.33
C LEU A 43 -0.84 15.25 4.53
N TRP A 44 -1.42 15.25 3.33
CA TRP A 44 -1.62 16.46 2.50
C TRP A 44 -2.97 17.15 2.71
N SER A 45 -3.86 16.64 3.57
CA SER A 45 -5.17 17.24 3.81
C SER A 45 -5.09 18.64 4.45
N ASP A 46 -5.84 19.62 3.97
CA ASP A 46 -5.92 20.95 4.58
C ASP A 46 -6.47 20.95 6.03
N LYS A 47 -7.19 19.90 6.44
CA LYS A 47 -7.81 19.78 7.76
C LYS A 47 -7.00 18.96 8.76
N THR A 48 -6.26 17.95 8.29
CA THR A 48 -5.57 16.96 9.13
C THR A 48 -4.11 16.74 8.75
N GLY A 49 -3.66 17.42 7.69
CA GLY A 49 -2.32 17.30 7.16
C GLY A 49 -1.28 17.98 8.03
N LEU A 50 -0.03 17.74 7.69
CA LEU A 50 1.09 18.33 8.40
C LEU A 50 1.14 19.85 8.17
N PRO A 51 1.50 20.66 9.17
CA PRO A 51 1.57 22.11 9.01
C PRO A 51 2.56 22.49 7.90
N VAL A 52 2.09 23.19 6.87
CA VAL A 52 2.91 23.64 5.73
C VAL A 52 4.09 24.52 6.17
N GLU A 53 3.92 25.25 7.28
CA GLU A 53 4.94 26.09 7.91
C GLU A 53 6.12 25.27 8.51
N SER A 54 5.90 23.98 8.79
CA SER A 54 6.82 23.12 9.56
C SER A 54 7.39 21.95 8.77
N TYR A 55 6.78 21.60 7.63
CA TYR A 55 7.17 20.44 6.83
C TYR A 55 7.18 20.79 5.34
N THR A 56 8.29 20.48 4.68
CA THR A 56 8.41 20.59 3.22
C THR A 56 7.72 19.41 2.53
N GLU A 57 7.52 19.50 1.22
CA GLU A 57 6.95 18.40 0.43
C GLU A 57 7.80 17.11 0.53
N ASP A 58 9.13 17.25 0.59
CA ASP A 58 10.05 16.12 0.75
C ASP A 58 9.97 15.50 2.15
N ASP A 59 9.73 16.31 3.19
CA ASP A 59 9.48 15.80 4.54
C ASP A 59 8.17 15.00 4.59
N VAL A 60 7.12 15.49 3.94
CA VAL A 60 5.83 14.78 3.86
C VAL A 60 6.00 13.45 3.12
N LYS A 61 6.73 13.41 2.00
CA LYS A 61 7.03 12.17 1.29
C LYS A 61 7.82 11.18 2.15
N THR A 62 8.81 11.68 2.89
CA THR A 62 9.63 10.86 3.80
C THR A 62 8.78 10.28 4.93
N ILE A 63 7.93 11.09 5.56
CA ILE A 63 7.03 10.66 6.62
C ILE A 63 6.01 9.64 6.09
N SER A 64 5.42 9.88 4.91
CA SER A 64 4.53 8.91 4.26
C SER A 64 5.19 7.55 4.07
N TYR A 65 6.45 7.52 3.61
CA TYR A 65 7.20 6.29 3.42
C TYR A 65 7.49 5.59 4.76
N GLU A 66 7.88 6.33 5.79
CA GLU A 66 8.15 5.78 7.13
C GLU A 66 6.87 5.22 7.78
N VAL A 67 5.74 5.92 7.67
CA VAL A 67 4.43 5.46 8.17
C VAL A 67 4.00 4.21 7.42
N PHE A 68 4.09 4.21 6.09
CA PHE A 68 3.79 3.04 5.26
C PHE A 68 4.66 1.83 5.64
N ARG A 69 5.97 2.04 5.82
CA ARG A 69 6.91 1.01 6.26
C ARG A 69 6.54 0.45 7.63
N HIS A 70 6.16 1.32 8.57
CA HIS A 70 5.71 0.91 9.90
C HIS A 70 4.45 0.05 9.81
N VAL A 71 3.44 0.50 9.06
CA VAL A 71 2.19 -0.24 8.85
C VAL A 71 2.46 -1.62 8.22
N TYR A 72 3.26 -1.68 7.16
CA TYR A 72 3.57 -2.96 6.51
C TYR A 72 4.37 -3.93 7.40
N ARG A 73 5.32 -3.41 8.20
CA ARG A 73 6.08 -4.22 9.15
C ARG A 73 5.20 -4.81 10.26
N VAL A 74 4.23 -4.03 10.75
CA VAL A 74 3.33 -4.44 11.84
C VAL A 74 2.18 -5.31 11.32
N TYR A 75 1.78 -5.16 10.05
CA TYR A 75 0.68 -5.87 9.41
C TYR A 75 1.10 -6.59 8.12
N PRO A 76 1.93 -7.64 8.21
CA PRO A 76 2.43 -8.34 7.02
C PRO A 76 1.38 -9.18 6.29
N LEU A 77 0.23 -9.46 6.93
CA LEU A 77 -0.86 -10.28 6.39
C LEU A 77 -2.16 -9.47 6.34
N VAL A 78 -2.80 -9.45 5.17
CA VAL A 78 -4.08 -8.77 4.94
C VAL A 78 -5.16 -9.81 4.58
N PRO A 79 -6.31 -9.84 5.27
CA PRO A 79 -6.71 -8.92 6.33
C PRO A 79 -5.92 -9.17 7.63
N SER A 80 -5.65 -8.10 8.36
CA SER A 80 -4.95 -8.17 9.65
C SER A 80 -5.71 -9.11 10.60
N PRO A 81 -5.03 -10.05 11.28
CA PRO A 81 -5.67 -10.93 12.26
C PRO A 81 -6.41 -10.17 13.36
N CYS A 82 -5.99 -8.94 13.68
CA CYS A 82 -6.60 -8.09 14.70
C CYS A 82 -7.96 -7.48 14.27
N TYR A 83 -8.29 -7.49 12.98
CA TYR A 83 -9.58 -7.02 12.44
C TYR A 83 -10.42 -8.14 11.82
N ALA A 84 -9.94 -9.38 11.83
CA ALA A 84 -10.67 -10.52 11.27
C ALA A 84 -12.01 -10.79 11.99
N GLU A 85 -12.16 -10.34 13.23
CA GLU A 85 -13.37 -10.52 14.04
C GLU A 85 -14.37 -9.33 13.96
N ALA A 86 -14.05 -8.27 13.22
CA ALA A 86 -14.85 -7.04 13.21
C ALA A 86 -15.72 -6.83 11.96
N ALA A 87 -15.97 -7.88 11.15
CA ALA A 87 -16.81 -7.82 9.94
C ALA A 87 -18.23 -8.34 10.18
#